data_AF-A0AAE7CYB9-F1
#
_entry.id   AF-A0AAE7CYB9-F1
#
_cell.length_a   1.000
_cell.length_b   1.000
_cell.length_c   1.000
_cell.angle_alpha   90.00
_cell.angle_beta   90.00
_cell.angle_gamma   90.00
#
_symmetry.space_group_name_H-M   'P 1'
#
loop_
_entity.id
_entity.type
_entity.pdbx_description
1 polymer ?
#
loop_
_entity_poly.entity_id
_entity_poly.type
_entity_poly.pdbx_seq_one_letter_code
_entity_poly.pdbx_strand_id
1 'polypeptide(L)'
;MLPARAQITFARSEVQTEWTNQSGTFLEAAEAAGLRPSYNCRSGKCGSCATRLISGRVHYSRQPVITPAKGEVLICCAVPVDEHVEIDL
;
A
#
# COMPACT_ATOMS: atom_id res chain seq x y z
N MET A 1 15.40 6.51 -3.38
CA MET A 1 15.83 5.45 -2.46
C MET A 1 14.63 5.10 -1.59
N LEU A 2 14.31 3.81 -1.43
CA LEU A 2 13.26 3.36 -0.50
C LEU A 2 13.80 3.39 0.93
N PRO A 3 12.96 3.64 1.95
CA PRO A 3 13.40 3.67 3.33
C PRO A 3 13.68 2.26 3.84
N ALA A 4 14.57 2.11 4.84
CA ALA A 4 14.82 0.81 5.46
C ALA A 4 13.61 0.30 6.28
N ARG A 5 12.85 1.26 6.83
CA ARG A 5 11.61 1.06 7.57
C ARG A 5 10.67 2.25 7.36
N ALA A 6 9.37 2.03 7.50
CA ALA A 6 8.36 3.07 7.48
C ALA A 6 7.24 2.74 8.47
N GLN A 7 6.51 3.74 8.92
CA GLN A 7 5.26 3.58 9.65
C GLN A 7 4.11 3.72 8.65
N ILE A 8 3.24 2.70 8.63
CA ILE A 8 2.04 2.70 7.79
C ILE A 8 0.82 2.84 8.67
N THR A 9 -0.03 3.80 8.33
CA THR A 9 -1.34 3.99 8.97
C THR A 9 -2.44 3.59 8.00
N PHE A 10 -3.28 2.65 8.42
CA PHE A 10 -4.49 2.23 7.72
C PHE A 10 -5.68 2.95 8.37
N ALA A 11 -6.05 4.09 7.79
CA ALA A 11 -6.85 5.12 8.47
C ALA A 11 -8.27 4.69 8.83
N ARG A 12 -8.93 3.81 8.04
CA ARG A 12 -10.32 3.39 8.37
C ARG A 12 -10.37 2.31 9.42
N SER A 13 -9.31 1.50 9.49
CA SER A 13 -9.18 0.45 10.51
C SER A 13 -8.52 0.94 11.79
N GLU A 14 -8.00 2.17 11.82
CA GLU A 14 -7.20 2.73 12.91
C GLU A 14 -5.97 1.87 13.29
N VAL A 15 -5.51 1.05 12.34
CA VAL A 15 -4.34 0.18 12.53
C VAL A 15 -3.09 0.90 12.06
N GLN A 16 -2.07 0.91 12.93
CA GLN A 16 -0.73 1.37 12.60
C GLN A 16 0.25 0.20 12.70
N THR A 17 1.12 0.06 11.69
CA THR A 17 2.12 -1.00 11.65
C THR A 17 3.47 -0.49 11.20
N GLU A 18 4.53 -1.13 11.69
CA GLU A 18 5.88 -0.92 11.17
C GLU A 18 6.07 -1.77 9.92
N TRP A 19 6.52 -1.11 8.86
CA TRP A 19 6.90 -1.71 7.60
C TRP A 19 8.42 -1.80 7.50
N THR A 20 8.89 -2.92 6.99
CA THR A 20 10.28 -3.10 6.54
C THR A 20 10.28 -3.67 5.13
N ASN A 21 11.44 -3.75 4.49
CA ASN A 21 11.57 -4.40 3.18
C ASN A 21 11.07 -5.87 3.16
N GLN A 22 10.98 -6.53 4.32
CA GLN A 22 10.44 -7.89 4.44
C GLN A 22 8.91 -7.93 4.53
N SER A 23 8.27 -6.81 4.89
CA SER A 23 6.81 -6.70 4.95
C SER A 23 6.16 -6.68 3.57
N GLY A 24 6.94 -6.45 2.51
CA GLY A 24 6.48 -6.49 1.13
C GLY A 24 5.62 -5.28 0.75
N THR A 25 4.50 -5.52 0.09
CA THR A 25 3.56 -4.49 -0.39
C THR A 25 2.62 -4.01 0.72
N PHE A 26 1.94 -2.88 0.50
CA PHE A 26 0.89 -2.42 1.43
C PHE A 26 -0.22 -3.46 1.63
N LEU A 27 -0.54 -4.26 0.60
CA LEU A 27 -1.50 -5.37 0.74
C LEU A 27 -0.99 -6.42 1.73
N GLU A 28 0.26 -6.87 1.59
CA GLU A 28 0.84 -7.89 2.48
C GLU A 28 0.97 -7.37 3.92
N ALA A 29 1.38 -6.12 4.10
CA ALA A 29 1.43 -5.47 5.41
C ALA A 29 0.04 -5.36 6.06
N ALA A 30 -1.00 -5.04 5.28
CA ALA A 30 -2.38 -4.98 5.76
C ALA A 30 -2.91 -6.37 6.14
N GLU A 31 -2.68 -7.39 5.30
CA GLU A 31 -3.06 -8.78 5.59
C GLU A 31 -2.37 -9.32 6.85
N ALA A 32 -1.07 -9.04 7.02
CA ALA A 32 -0.30 -9.42 8.20
C ALA A 32 -0.82 -8.72 9.48
N ALA A 33 -1.37 -7.52 9.35
CA ALA A 33 -2.04 -6.80 10.44
C ALA A 33 -3.49 -7.27 10.69
N GLY A 34 -3.97 -8.29 9.96
CA GLY A 34 -5.31 -8.87 10.12
C GLY A 34 -6.41 -8.17 9.32
N LEU A 35 -6.07 -7.19 8.48
CA LEU A 35 -7.02 -6.49 7.62
C LEU A 35 -7.40 -7.36 6.40
N ARG A 36 -8.55 -7.03 5.79
CA ARG A 36 -9.03 -7.70 4.57
C ARG A 36 -9.33 -6.69 3.46
N PRO A 37 -8.30 -6.05 2.87
CA PRO A 37 -8.49 -5.15 1.74
C PRO A 37 -9.13 -5.87 0.54
N SER A 38 -9.87 -5.14 -0.28
CA SER A 38 -10.31 -5.68 -1.58
C SER A 38 -9.10 -5.91 -2.48
N TYR A 39 -8.99 -7.10 -3.07
CA TYR A 39 -7.97 -7.41 -4.08
C TYR A 39 -8.45 -8.54 -5.00
N ASN A 40 -7.75 -8.74 -6.12
CA ASN A 40 -7.96 -9.90 -6.99
C ASN A 40 -6.64 -10.39 -7.60
N CYS A 41 -6.02 -9.65 -8.53
CA CYS A 41 -4.88 -10.15 -9.32
C CYS A 41 -3.49 -10.08 -8.66
N ARG A 42 -3.34 -9.36 -7.55
CA ARG A 42 -2.06 -9.10 -6.83
C ARG A 42 -0.88 -8.62 -7.69
N SER A 43 -1.13 -8.07 -8.88
CA SER A 43 -0.08 -7.78 -9.86
C SER A 43 -0.26 -6.45 -10.59
N GLY A 44 -1.12 -5.57 -10.06
CA GLY A 44 -1.38 -4.25 -10.66
C GLY A 44 -2.11 -4.30 -12.00
N LYS A 45 -2.87 -5.37 -12.28
CA LYS A 45 -3.56 -5.58 -13.56
C LYS A 45 -5.06 -5.26 -13.53
N CYS A 46 -5.74 -5.49 -12.41
CA CYS A 46 -7.21 -5.42 -12.35
C CYS A 46 -7.77 -4.21 -11.61
N GLY A 47 -6.97 -3.49 -10.82
CA GLY A 47 -7.43 -2.31 -10.06
C GLY A 47 -8.31 -2.57 -8.84
N SER A 48 -8.69 -3.82 -8.56
CA SER A 48 -9.56 -4.16 -7.42
C SER A 48 -8.96 -3.81 -6.05
N CYS A 49 -7.66 -3.54 -5.99
CA CYS A 49 -6.95 -3.10 -4.78
C CYS A 49 -6.65 -1.59 -4.77
N ALA A 50 -7.33 -0.80 -5.60
CA ALA A 50 -7.19 0.65 -5.54
C ALA A 50 -7.70 1.16 -4.19
N THR A 51 -6.94 2.03 -3.56
CA THR A 51 -7.35 2.72 -2.33
C THR A 51 -6.77 4.12 -2.31
N ARG A 52 -7.46 5.05 -1.67
CA ARG A 52 -7.00 6.43 -1.55
C ARG A 52 -5.70 6.52 -0.74
N LEU A 53 -4.71 7.21 -1.29
CA LEU A 53 -3.52 7.62 -0.57
C LEU A 53 -3.85 8.94 0.17
N ILE A 54 -3.84 8.90 1.50
CA ILE A 54 -4.16 10.06 2.33
C ILE A 54 -2.93 10.95 2.48
N SER A 55 -1.78 10.36 2.80
CA SER A 55 -0.53 11.10 2.96
C SER A 55 0.71 10.25 2.65
N GLY A 56 1.82 10.92 2.37
CA GLY A 56 3.09 10.30 2.01
C GLY A 56 3.20 9.94 0.53
N ARG A 57 4.34 9.32 0.18
CA ARG A 57 4.65 8.86 -1.18
C ARG A 57 4.85 7.36 -1.21
N VAL A 58 4.51 6.80 -2.37
CA VAL A 58 4.58 5.37 -2.66
C VAL A 58 5.39 5.14 -3.93
N HIS A 59 5.97 3.95 -4.02
CA HIS A 59 6.61 3.45 -5.22
C HIS A 59 5.97 2.12 -5.60
N TYR A 60 5.93 1.82 -6.89
CA TYR A 60 5.47 0.52 -7.35
C TYR A 60 6.66 -0.41 -7.56
N SER A 61 6.78 -1.45 -6.73
CA SER A 61 7.83 -2.47 -6.87
C SER A 61 7.75 -3.20 -8.21
N ARG A 62 6.56 -3.23 -8.80
CA ARG A 62 6.29 -3.66 -10.17
C ARG A 62 5.42 -2.62 -10.86
N GLN A 63 5.83 -2.19 -12.06
CA GLN A 63 5.04 -1.28 -12.89
C GLN A 63 3.61 -1.85 -13.08
N PRO A 64 2.56 -1.16 -12.62
CA PRO A 64 1.20 -1.63 -12.83
C PRO A 64 0.80 -1.45 -14.29
N VAL A 65 -0.10 -2.31 -14.77
CA VAL A 65 -0.64 -2.25 -16.14
C VAL A 65 -1.71 -1.16 -16.24
N ILE A 66 -2.46 -0.99 -15.17
CA ILE A 66 -3.48 0.04 -15.05
C ILE A 66 -2.96 1.20 -14.22
N THR A 67 -3.42 2.40 -14.55
CA THR A 67 -3.16 3.59 -13.74
C THR A 67 -4.35 3.76 -12.79
N PRO A 68 -4.15 3.81 -11.46
CA PRO A 68 -5.24 4.09 -10.52
C PRO A 68 -5.77 5.52 -10.73
N ALA A 69 -6.95 5.81 -10.18
CA ALA A 69 -7.48 7.17 -10.27
C ALA A 69 -6.56 8.17 -9.54
N LYS A 70 -6.73 9.46 -9.83
CA LYS A 70 -5.94 10.51 -9.16
C LYS A 70 -6.20 10.46 -7.66
N GLY A 71 -5.12 10.35 -6.88
CA GLY A 71 -5.19 10.24 -5.42
C GLY A 71 -5.36 8.81 -4.90
N GLU A 72 -5.40 7.81 -5.78
CA GLU A 72 -5.43 6.40 -5.42
C GLU A 72 -4.09 5.70 -5.69
N VAL A 73 -3.88 4.60 -4.99
CA VAL A 73 -2.72 3.71 -5.09
C VAL A 73 -3.18 2.26 -5.22
N LEU A 74 -2.45 1.46 -5.99
CA LEU A 74 -2.65 0.01 -6.07
C LEU A 74 -1.83 -0.70 -4.98
N ILE A 75 -2.45 -0.94 -3.82
CA ILE A 75 -1.77 -1.47 -2.62
C ILE A 75 -1.10 -2.84 -2.83
N CYS A 76 -1.54 -3.62 -3.82
CA CYS A 76 -0.98 -4.96 -4.10
C CYS A 76 0.40 -4.95 -4.77
N CYS A 77 0.90 -3.79 -5.17
CA CYS A 77 2.21 -3.64 -5.80
C CYS A 77 2.93 -2.36 -5.37
N ALA A 78 2.35 -1.62 -4.42
CA ALA A 78 2.92 -0.39 -3.89
C ALA A 78 3.66 -0.66 -2.57
N VAL A 79 4.74 0.09 -2.36
CA VAL A 79 5.59 0.10 -1.17
C VAL A 79 5.82 1.56 -0.74
N PRO A 80 6.07 1.84 0.55
CA PRO A 80 6.31 3.20 1.04
C PRO A 80 7.64 3.77 0.52
N VAL A 81 7.64 5.06 0.20
CA VAL A 81 8.85 5.85 -0.08
C VAL A 81 9.21 6.74 1.10
N ASP A 82 8.21 7.28 1.77
CA ASP A 82 8.40 8.11 2.95
C ASP A 82 8.42 7.27 4.22
N GLU A 83 9.02 7.80 5.28
CA GLU A 83 9.07 7.14 6.60
C GLU A 83 7.68 7.03 7.25
N HIS A 84 6.72 7.85 6.81
CA HIS A 84 5.32 7.79 7.21
C HIS A 84 4.43 7.83 5.97
N VAL A 85 3.52 6.86 5.85
CA VAL A 85 2.52 6.79 4.78
C VAL A 85 1.16 6.42 5.37
N GLU A 86 0.11 7.07 4.87
CA GLU A 86 -1.26 6.84 5.31
C GLU A 86 -2.16 6.49 4.13
N ILE A 87 -2.91 5.40 4.27
CA ILE A 87 -3.78 4.87 3.23
C ILE A 87 -5.17 4.66 3.84
N ASP A 88 -6.21 4.94 3.06
CA ASP A 88 -7.62 4.81 3.42
C ASP A 88 -8.09 3.35 3.50
N LEU A 89 -7.41 2.54 4.32
CA LEU A 89 -7.71 1.13 4.55
C LEU A 89 -8.39 0.87 5.87
#